data_AF-A0A3D4EBQ2-F1
#
_entry.id   AF-A0A3D4EBQ2-F1
#
_cell.length_a   1.000
_cell.length_b   1.000
_cell.length_c   1.000
_cell.angle_alpha   90.00
_cell.angle_beta   90.00
_cell.angle_gamma   90.00
#
_symmetry.space_group_name_H-M   'P 1'
#
loop_
_entity.id
_entity.type
_entity.pdbx_description
1 polymer ?
#
loop_
_entity_poly.entity_id
_entity_poly.type
_entity_poly.pdbx_seq_one_letter_code
_entity_poly.pdbx_strand_id
1 'polypeptide(L)'
;YTEPTNASSKGGKRNSVKEVYAQIDKDLETALSLFEQCGVKRKHISNLDLYSTSLLQARVALVENDWGKAVEAAKRAISTPNASLLSRTEATVTKGTFDDSTTEWTTGKTPFNSVSSSSVMWGAEIISDQSTVFASFFSNMDACTNVYYAAEAPKCISNWLYAQIPDSDIRKGWWNGNIGVSAKEWKYGANIDYNQFKFQWADQKSYKGDYIFMRLEEAYLILAEALCRQGNDNEAKSALGEIMSRRDSNWSSTLGTLSGNEQTFGTTGTVKTLLDEILLQRRIELWGETGRIFDILRLAKGWTRYWVVNGEESNHTNYLSKYPEYLNFPADYIECILMIPQVEIDNNPNINPEDQNPYVQN
;
A
#
# COMPACT_ATOMS: atom_id res chain seq x y z
N TYR A 1 4.33 -11.60 -22.27
CA TYR A 1 4.71 -13.01 -22.42
C TYR A 1 3.78 -13.83 -21.56
N THR A 2 3.06 -14.78 -22.16
CA THR A 2 2.18 -15.74 -21.46
C THR A 2 2.81 -17.12 -21.29
N GLU A 3 4.10 -17.24 -21.62
CA GLU A 3 4.89 -18.47 -21.49
C GLU A 3 6.08 -18.23 -20.55
N PRO A 4 6.57 -19.26 -19.84
CA PRO A 4 7.74 -19.13 -18.96
C PRO A 4 9.00 -18.71 -19.71
N THR A 5 9.71 -17.71 -19.19
CA THR A 5 10.99 -17.26 -19.74
C THR A 5 12.12 -18.20 -19.36
N ASN A 6 12.98 -18.57 -20.31
CA ASN A 6 14.21 -19.33 -20.12
C ASN A 6 15.35 -18.74 -20.97
N ALA A 7 16.55 -19.32 -20.89
CA ALA A 7 17.73 -18.82 -21.60
C ALA A 7 17.60 -18.80 -23.14
N SER A 8 16.64 -19.55 -23.70
CA SER A 8 16.34 -19.59 -25.14
C SER A 8 15.12 -18.74 -25.53
N SER A 9 14.45 -18.11 -24.57
CA SER A 9 13.31 -17.24 -24.85
C SER A 9 13.72 -16.08 -25.74
N LYS A 10 12.91 -15.82 -26.76
CA LYS A 10 13.08 -14.70 -27.67
C LYS A 10 12.06 -13.62 -27.37
N GLY A 11 12.41 -12.38 -27.71
CA GLY A 11 11.49 -11.25 -27.63
C GLY A 11 10.22 -11.53 -28.43
N GLY A 12 9.08 -11.14 -27.89
CA GLY A 12 7.74 -11.38 -28.45
C GLY A 12 6.91 -10.11 -28.41
N LYS A 13 5.78 -10.12 -29.12
CA LYS A 13 4.84 -8.99 -29.12
C LYS A 13 4.22 -8.79 -27.74
N ARG A 14 3.74 -7.57 -27.49
CA ARG A 14 2.89 -7.28 -26.33
C ARG A 14 1.58 -8.07 -26.46
N ASN A 15 1.17 -8.72 -25.38
CA ASN A 15 -0.18 -9.24 -25.24
C ASN A 15 -1.12 -8.14 -24.77
N SER A 16 -2.42 -8.31 -25.04
CA SER A 16 -3.46 -7.46 -24.46
C SER A 16 -3.52 -7.63 -22.95
N VAL A 17 -4.03 -6.61 -22.25
CA VAL A 17 -4.26 -6.68 -20.79
C VAL A 17 -5.14 -7.88 -20.43
N LYS A 18 -6.18 -8.16 -21.22
CA LYS A 18 -7.08 -9.31 -21.03
C LYS A 18 -6.35 -10.65 -21.08
N GLU A 19 -5.44 -10.85 -22.04
CA GLU A 19 -4.66 -12.09 -22.13
C GLU A 19 -3.69 -12.24 -20.95
N VAL A 20 -3.10 -11.15 -20.49
CA VAL A 20 -2.22 -11.16 -19.32
C VAL A 20 -2.99 -11.52 -18.05
N TYR A 21 -4.17 -10.94 -17.82
CA TYR A 21 -5.01 -11.31 -16.68
C TYR A 21 -5.50 -12.76 -16.76
N ALA A 22 -5.90 -13.24 -17.93
CA ALA A 22 -6.27 -14.64 -18.12
C ALA A 22 -5.12 -15.61 -17.78
N GLN A 23 -3.87 -15.23 -18.08
CA GLN A 23 -2.70 -16.02 -17.68
C GLN A 23 -2.45 -15.95 -16.17
N ILE A 24 -2.56 -14.77 -15.56
CA ILE A 24 -2.44 -14.59 -14.10
C ILE A 24 -3.46 -15.47 -13.37
N ASP A 25 -4.72 -15.42 -13.78
CA ASP A 25 -5.80 -16.21 -13.19
C ASP A 25 -5.52 -17.71 -13.28
N LYS A 26 -5.13 -18.18 -14.47
CA LYS A 26 -4.78 -19.59 -14.70
C LYS A 26 -3.61 -20.04 -13.81
N ASP A 27 -2.57 -19.23 -13.67
CA ASP A 27 -1.41 -19.55 -12.84
C ASP A 27 -1.77 -19.60 -11.35
N LEU A 28 -2.60 -18.67 -10.88
CA LEU A 28 -3.10 -18.65 -9.51
C LEU A 28 -4.00 -19.85 -9.22
N GLU A 29 -4.93 -20.18 -10.11
CA GLU A 29 -5.82 -21.35 -9.96
C GLU A 29 -5.00 -22.65 -9.92
N THR A 30 -4.01 -22.78 -10.80
CA THR A 30 -3.09 -23.92 -10.81
C THR A 30 -2.30 -24.00 -9.50
N ALA A 31 -1.72 -22.89 -9.05
CA ALA A 31 -0.95 -22.85 -7.81
C ALA A 31 -1.79 -23.22 -6.58
N LEU A 32 -3.00 -22.66 -6.45
CA LEU A 32 -3.92 -22.97 -5.35
C LEU A 32 -4.28 -24.46 -5.32
N SER A 33 -4.60 -25.04 -6.48
CA SER A 33 -4.89 -26.47 -6.60
C SER A 33 -3.69 -27.32 -6.18
N LEU A 34 -2.47 -26.94 -6.59
CA LEU A 34 -1.25 -27.64 -6.19
C LEU A 34 -0.94 -27.49 -4.69
N PHE A 35 -1.22 -26.34 -4.08
CA PHE A 35 -1.06 -26.16 -2.64
C PHE A 35 -2.04 -27.01 -1.82
N GLU A 36 -3.30 -27.11 -2.26
CA GLU A 36 -4.30 -27.98 -1.63
C GLU A 36 -3.89 -29.47 -1.73
N GLN A 37 -3.34 -29.89 -2.87
CA GLN A 37 -2.94 -31.28 -3.11
C GLN A 37 -1.63 -31.68 -2.45
N CYS A 38 -0.64 -30.79 -2.39
CA CYS A 38 0.71 -31.18 -1.99
C CYS A 38 0.84 -31.45 -0.49
N GLY A 39 -0.06 -30.91 0.35
CA GLY A 39 -0.02 -31.08 1.81
C GLY A 39 1.24 -30.53 2.49
N VAL A 40 2.05 -29.74 1.76
CA VAL A 40 3.33 -29.22 2.26
C VAL A 40 3.09 -28.00 3.12
N LYS A 41 3.57 -28.05 4.36
CA LYS A 41 3.61 -26.87 5.23
C LYS A 41 4.66 -25.88 4.72
N ARG A 42 4.31 -24.61 4.71
CA ARG A 42 5.24 -23.52 4.40
C ARG A 42 6.48 -23.60 5.29
N LYS A 43 7.66 -23.62 4.67
CA LYS A 43 8.95 -23.69 5.39
C LYS A 43 9.43 -22.34 5.91
N HIS A 44 9.20 -21.29 5.12
CA HIS A 44 9.67 -19.95 5.42
C HIS A 44 8.66 -18.91 4.93
N ILE A 45 8.57 -17.76 5.61
CA ILE A 45 7.61 -16.68 5.32
C ILE A 45 7.80 -16.04 3.93
N SER A 46 8.97 -16.21 3.32
CA SER A 46 9.25 -15.78 1.95
C SER A 46 8.71 -16.73 0.88
N ASN A 47 8.28 -17.93 1.25
CA ASN A 47 7.59 -18.85 0.34
C ASN A 47 6.09 -18.56 0.37
N LEU A 48 5.46 -18.64 -0.80
CA LEU A 48 4.00 -18.63 -0.89
C LEU A 48 3.42 -19.93 -0.33
N ASP A 49 2.21 -19.85 0.20
CA ASP A 49 1.38 -20.98 0.58
C ASP A 49 -0.05 -20.79 0.05
N LEU A 50 -0.95 -21.71 0.38
CA LEU A 50 -2.36 -21.62 -0.02
C LEU A 50 -2.98 -20.27 0.34
N TYR A 51 -2.70 -19.75 1.53
CA TYR A 51 -3.39 -18.58 2.08
C TYR A 51 -2.82 -17.27 1.54
N SER A 52 -1.50 -17.13 1.45
CA SER A 52 -0.89 -15.94 0.83
C SER A 52 -1.15 -15.87 -0.67
N THR A 53 -1.19 -17.03 -1.35
CA THR A 53 -1.61 -17.11 -2.76
C THR A 53 -3.08 -16.74 -2.93
N SER A 54 -3.95 -17.13 -1.99
CA SER A 54 -5.36 -16.74 -2.00
C SER A 54 -5.53 -15.23 -1.83
N LEU A 55 -4.72 -14.58 -0.99
CA LEU A 55 -4.75 -13.12 -0.88
C LEU A 55 -4.29 -12.45 -2.18
N LEU A 56 -3.33 -13.04 -2.91
CA LEU A 56 -2.90 -12.54 -4.20
C LEU A 56 -4.02 -12.66 -5.23
N GLN A 57 -4.73 -13.79 -5.25
CA GLN A 57 -5.95 -13.98 -6.06
C GLN A 57 -7.04 -12.97 -5.70
N ALA A 58 -7.26 -12.69 -4.41
CA ALA A 58 -8.23 -11.69 -3.98
C ALA A 58 -7.87 -10.28 -4.50
N ARG A 59 -6.58 -9.93 -4.50
CA ARG A 59 -6.07 -8.66 -5.05
C ARG A 59 -6.31 -8.56 -6.55
N VAL A 60 -6.06 -9.64 -7.30
CA VAL A 60 -6.29 -9.70 -8.76
C VAL A 60 -7.78 -9.57 -9.07
N ALA A 61 -8.62 -10.38 -8.42
CA ALA A 61 -10.07 -10.34 -8.60
C ALA A 61 -10.67 -8.96 -8.27
N LEU A 62 -10.13 -8.25 -7.26
CA LEU A 62 -10.54 -6.87 -6.95
C LEU A 62 -10.25 -5.90 -8.10
N VAL A 63 -9.14 -6.06 -8.82
CA VAL A 63 -8.80 -5.21 -9.98
C VAL A 63 -9.67 -5.54 -11.19
N GLU A 64 -10.04 -6.81 -11.35
CA GLU A 64 -10.93 -7.27 -12.43
C GLU A 64 -12.41 -6.98 -12.16
N ASN A 65 -12.75 -6.43 -10.98
CA ASN A 65 -14.11 -6.27 -10.48
C ASN A 65 -14.89 -7.58 -10.36
N ASP A 66 -14.20 -8.72 -10.23
CA ASP A 66 -14.81 -10.00 -9.90
C ASP A 66 -15.03 -10.08 -8.38
N TRP A 67 -16.11 -9.44 -7.93
CA TRP A 67 -16.43 -9.36 -6.51
C TRP A 67 -16.70 -10.74 -5.90
N GLY A 68 -17.22 -11.69 -6.67
CA GLY A 68 -17.46 -13.06 -6.20
C GLY A 68 -16.15 -13.75 -5.86
N LYS A 69 -15.24 -13.82 -6.83
CA LYS A 69 -13.91 -14.40 -6.64
C LYS A 69 -13.11 -13.67 -5.56
N ALA A 70 -13.22 -12.34 -5.48
CA ALA A 70 -12.56 -11.54 -4.44
C ALA A 70 -13.05 -11.92 -3.03
N VAL A 71 -14.36 -12.11 -2.82
CA VAL A 71 -14.93 -12.54 -1.53
C VAL A 71 -14.43 -13.94 -1.16
N GLU A 72 -14.48 -14.89 -2.08
CA GLU A 72 -14.06 -16.27 -1.83
C GLU A 72 -12.57 -16.36 -1.48
N ALA A 73 -11.73 -15.73 -2.31
CA ALA A 73 -10.28 -15.71 -2.13
C ALA A 73 -9.86 -14.98 -0.85
N ALA A 74 -10.51 -13.85 -0.52
CA ALA A 74 -10.24 -13.12 0.72
C ALA A 74 -10.65 -13.94 1.96
N LYS A 75 -11.82 -14.61 1.95
CA LYS A 75 -12.24 -15.50 3.04
C LYS A 75 -11.26 -16.65 3.24
N ARG A 76 -10.76 -17.26 2.15
CA ARG A 76 -9.72 -18.30 2.24
C ARG A 76 -8.43 -17.73 2.84
N ALA A 77 -7.96 -16.57 2.40
CA ALA A 77 -6.79 -15.92 3.00
C ALA A 77 -6.98 -15.66 4.51
N ILE A 78 -8.17 -15.21 4.91
CA ILE A 78 -8.54 -14.93 6.30
C ILE A 78 -8.52 -16.20 7.17
N SER A 79 -8.86 -17.36 6.61
CA SER A 79 -8.86 -18.63 7.34
C SER A 79 -7.46 -19.20 7.59
N THR A 80 -6.39 -18.45 7.32
CA THR A 80 -5.02 -18.87 7.61
C THR A 80 -4.84 -19.20 9.09
N PRO A 81 -4.18 -20.33 9.43
CA PRO A 81 -3.80 -20.63 10.80
C PRO A 81 -2.49 -19.94 11.22
N ASN A 82 -1.83 -19.25 10.29
CA ASN A 82 -0.44 -18.77 10.44
C ASN A 82 -0.33 -17.26 10.71
N ALA A 83 -1.45 -16.52 10.71
CA ALA A 83 -1.46 -15.09 10.94
C ALA A 83 -2.72 -14.65 11.68
N SER A 84 -2.62 -13.55 12.42
CA SER A 84 -3.74 -12.87 13.06
C SER A 84 -3.62 -11.36 12.88
N LEU A 85 -4.75 -10.65 12.90
CA LEU A 85 -4.75 -9.19 12.84
C LEU A 85 -3.91 -8.60 13.97
N LEU A 86 -3.15 -7.54 13.68
CA LEU A 86 -2.43 -6.81 14.73
C LEU A 86 -3.45 -6.30 15.75
N SER A 87 -3.25 -6.63 17.02
CA SER A 87 -3.97 -5.99 18.12
C SER A 87 -3.68 -4.49 18.15
N ARG A 88 -4.47 -3.74 18.93
CA ARG A 88 -4.25 -2.31 19.15
C ARG A 88 -2.84 -2.01 19.65
N THR A 89 -2.35 -2.81 20.58
CA THR A 89 -1.01 -2.65 21.16
C THR A 89 0.07 -2.95 20.12
N GLU A 90 -0.05 -4.03 19.35
CA GLU A 90 0.93 -4.38 18.31
C GLU A 90 0.97 -3.35 17.18
N ALA A 91 -0.18 -2.79 16.78
CA ALA A 91 -0.27 -1.76 15.75
C ALA A 91 0.19 -0.37 16.22
N THR A 92 0.49 -0.18 17.51
CA THR A 92 1.00 1.10 18.02
C THR A 92 2.47 1.27 17.62
N VAL A 93 2.80 2.46 17.11
CA VAL A 93 4.16 2.85 16.73
C VAL A 93 4.78 3.73 17.80
N THR A 94 5.98 3.38 18.24
CA THR A 94 6.86 4.28 18.99
C THR A 94 7.73 5.03 17.99
N LYS A 95 7.68 6.36 18.00
CA LYS A 95 8.47 7.20 17.11
C LYS A 95 9.93 7.25 17.57
N GLY A 96 10.87 7.17 16.63
CA GLY A 96 12.23 7.64 16.85
C GLY A 96 12.26 9.14 17.15
N THR A 97 13.23 9.58 17.93
CA THR A 97 13.37 10.96 18.39
C THR A 97 14.80 11.44 18.19
N PHE A 98 14.97 12.74 17.99
CA PHE A 98 16.29 13.37 18.01
C PHE A 98 16.71 13.59 19.47
N ASP A 99 17.94 13.19 19.81
CA ASP A 99 18.55 13.44 21.11
C ASP A 99 19.50 14.64 20.98
N ASP A 100 19.08 15.79 21.52
CA ASP A 100 19.85 17.04 21.48
C ASP A 100 21.21 16.93 22.19
N SER A 101 21.35 16.01 23.16
CA SER A 101 22.58 15.87 23.95
C SER A 101 23.67 15.13 23.18
N THR A 102 23.28 14.16 22.35
CA THR A 102 24.20 13.35 21.54
C THR A 102 24.21 13.77 20.08
N THR A 103 23.27 14.62 19.65
CA THR A 103 23.03 15.02 18.25
C THR A 103 22.72 13.84 17.32
N GLU A 104 22.15 12.77 17.88
CA GLU A 104 21.85 11.51 17.19
C GLU A 104 20.34 11.22 17.18
N TRP A 105 19.93 10.37 16.24
CA TRP A 105 18.57 9.85 16.19
C TRP A 105 18.45 8.53 16.95
N THR A 106 17.35 8.37 17.69
CA THR A 106 16.94 7.07 18.22
C THR A 106 16.10 6.33 17.18
N THR A 107 16.26 5.00 17.12
CA THR A 107 15.35 4.15 16.34
C THR A 107 14.09 3.89 17.15
N GLY A 108 12.92 4.12 16.57
CA GLY A 108 11.64 3.81 17.21
C GLY A 108 11.30 2.32 17.16
N LYS A 109 10.02 2.00 17.31
CA LYS A 109 9.49 0.62 17.28
C LYS A 109 8.21 0.57 16.46
N THR A 110 8.14 -0.42 15.59
CA THR A 110 7.01 -0.64 14.69
C THR A 110 6.84 -2.14 14.38
N PRO A 111 5.62 -2.66 14.16
CA PRO A 111 5.44 -4.02 13.65
C PRO A 111 5.76 -4.14 12.15
N PHE A 112 5.96 -3.03 11.44
CA PHE A 112 6.09 -3.01 9.97
C PHE A 112 7.52 -3.22 9.48
N ASN A 113 8.38 -3.83 10.28
CA ASN A 113 9.79 -4.09 9.97
C ASN A 113 10.25 -5.51 10.34
N SER A 114 9.31 -6.40 10.65
CA SER A 114 9.60 -7.79 10.96
C SER A 114 8.60 -8.73 10.31
N VAL A 115 9.08 -9.78 9.65
CA VAL A 115 8.25 -10.87 9.15
C VAL A 115 7.62 -11.72 10.26
N SER A 116 8.10 -11.57 11.51
CA SER A 116 7.55 -12.24 12.68
C SER A 116 6.31 -11.54 13.25
N SER A 117 5.95 -10.35 12.73
CA SER A 117 4.71 -9.67 13.12
C SER A 117 3.49 -10.53 12.79
N SER A 118 2.56 -10.60 13.74
CA SER A 118 1.46 -11.58 13.73
C SER A 118 0.57 -11.52 12.49
N SER A 119 0.47 -10.37 11.83
CA SER A 119 -0.35 -10.19 10.64
C SER A 119 0.33 -10.55 9.32
N VAL A 120 1.64 -10.82 9.30
CA VAL A 120 2.39 -10.99 8.04
C VAL A 120 2.03 -12.32 7.38
N MET A 121 1.59 -12.24 6.13
CA MET A 121 1.27 -13.40 5.30
C MET A 121 2.38 -13.75 4.32
N TRP A 122 3.13 -12.76 3.85
CA TRP A 122 4.27 -12.94 2.93
C TRP A 122 5.26 -11.79 3.09
N GLY A 123 6.56 -12.10 3.12
CA GLY A 123 7.62 -11.11 3.29
C GLY A 123 9.02 -11.71 3.12
N ALA A 124 10.03 -10.85 3.09
CA ALA A 124 11.43 -11.23 3.07
C ALA A 124 12.10 -10.86 4.40
N GLU A 125 12.65 -11.87 5.08
CA GLU A 125 13.54 -11.67 6.21
C GLU A 125 14.89 -11.15 5.72
N ILE A 126 15.38 -10.04 6.29
CA ILE A 126 16.62 -9.41 5.89
C ILE A 126 17.69 -9.64 6.96
N ILE A 127 18.61 -10.56 6.66
CA ILE A 127 19.84 -10.75 7.45
C ILE A 127 20.95 -9.79 6.97
N SER A 128 22.01 -9.64 7.78
CA SER A 128 23.12 -8.71 7.51
C SER A 128 23.73 -8.91 6.11
N ASP A 129 23.91 -10.17 5.71
CA ASP A 129 24.59 -10.54 4.46
C ASP A 129 23.72 -10.30 3.22
N GLN A 130 22.42 -10.01 3.42
CA GLN A 130 21.44 -9.72 2.38
C GLN A 130 20.99 -8.26 2.39
N SER A 131 21.49 -7.45 3.33
CA SER A 131 21.12 -6.03 3.41
C SER A 131 21.71 -5.24 2.25
N THR A 132 20.85 -4.46 1.60
CA THR A 132 21.26 -3.52 0.54
C THR A 132 21.59 -2.13 1.09
N VAL A 133 21.60 -1.96 2.42
CA VAL A 133 22.03 -0.75 3.14
C VAL A 133 21.35 0.49 2.59
N PHE A 134 22.05 1.30 1.77
CA PHE A 134 21.55 2.53 1.18
C PHE A 134 20.43 2.31 0.17
N ALA A 135 20.42 1.18 -0.54
CA ALA A 135 19.37 0.85 -1.52
C ALA A 135 18.16 0.13 -0.87
N SER A 136 18.12 0.02 0.45
CA SER A 136 17.03 -0.64 1.17
C SER A 136 15.76 0.21 1.23
N PHE A 137 14.62 -0.45 1.49
CA PHE A 137 13.35 0.23 1.74
C PHE A 137 13.45 1.21 2.92
N PHE A 138 14.06 0.80 4.04
CA PHE A 138 14.17 1.64 5.24
C PHE A 138 15.09 2.85 5.06
N SER A 139 16.13 2.76 4.22
CA SER A 139 16.93 3.92 3.81
C SER A 139 16.10 5.00 3.11
N ASN A 140 15.00 4.62 2.44
CA ASN A 140 14.10 5.52 1.73
C ASN A 140 12.88 5.99 2.55
N MET A 141 12.57 5.29 3.64
CA MET A 141 11.37 5.54 4.44
C MET A 141 11.67 6.13 5.83
N ASP A 142 12.66 5.60 6.55
CA ASP A 142 12.93 5.99 7.93
C ASP A 142 13.78 7.27 8.01
N ALA A 143 13.10 8.40 8.26
CA ALA A 143 13.73 9.71 8.38
C ALA A 143 14.41 9.95 9.74
N CYS A 144 14.39 9.00 10.68
CA CYS A 144 15.10 9.09 11.97
C CYS A 144 16.59 8.80 11.79
N THR A 145 17.25 9.59 10.95
CA THR A 145 18.64 9.37 10.53
C THR A 145 19.25 10.65 10.03
N ASN A 146 20.58 10.74 10.07
CA ASN A 146 21.34 11.84 9.49
C ASN A 146 22.06 11.48 8.19
N VAL A 147 21.89 10.27 7.63
CA VAL A 147 22.74 9.80 6.51
C VAL A 147 22.01 9.07 5.38
N TYR A 148 20.71 8.82 5.49
CA TYR A 148 19.96 8.07 4.47
C TYR A 148 19.02 8.97 3.68
N TYR A 149 18.58 8.49 2.51
CA TYR A 149 17.73 9.24 1.58
C TYR A 149 16.43 9.77 2.23
N ALA A 150 15.87 9.01 3.17
CA ALA A 150 14.67 9.41 3.89
C ALA A 150 14.84 10.71 4.69
N ALA A 151 16.05 11.06 5.11
CA ALA A 151 16.27 12.29 5.85
C ALA A 151 16.25 13.52 4.94
N GLU A 152 16.74 13.42 3.70
CA GLU A 152 16.65 14.52 2.72
C GLU A 152 15.29 14.60 2.03
N ALA A 153 14.65 13.44 1.84
CA ALA A 153 13.37 13.31 1.16
C ALA A 153 12.38 12.49 2.00
N PRO A 154 11.95 13.00 3.17
CA PRO A 154 11.01 12.31 4.03
C PRO A 154 9.69 12.04 3.31
N LYS A 155 9.12 10.87 3.58
CA LYS A 155 7.84 10.46 2.99
C LYS A 155 6.74 10.85 3.97
N CYS A 156 6.02 11.93 3.65
CA CYS A 156 4.96 12.45 4.50
C CYS A 156 3.57 11.95 4.09
N ILE A 157 2.67 11.78 5.06
CA ILE A 157 1.24 11.62 4.79
C ILE A 157 0.68 12.92 4.21
N SER A 158 -0.29 12.83 3.29
CA SER A 158 -1.02 14.03 2.86
C SER A 158 -1.78 14.61 4.06
N ASN A 159 -1.69 15.92 4.30
CA ASN A 159 -2.37 16.56 5.43
C ASN A 159 -3.90 16.34 5.43
N TRP A 160 -4.53 16.23 4.26
CA TRP A 160 -5.96 15.84 4.18
C TRP A 160 -6.23 14.46 4.77
N LEU A 161 -5.41 13.45 4.45
CA LEU A 161 -5.60 12.10 4.97
C LEU A 161 -5.36 12.07 6.47
N TYR A 162 -4.33 12.75 6.97
CA TYR A 162 -4.06 12.87 8.40
C TYR A 162 -5.25 13.49 9.14
N ALA A 163 -5.87 14.52 8.57
CA ALA A 163 -7.04 15.17 9.14
C ALA A 163 -8.29 14.27 9.18
N GLN A 164 -8.36 13.21 8.37
CA GLN A 164 -9.45 12.24 8.42
C GLN A 164 -9.30 11.23 9.57
N ILE A 165 -8.13 11.17 10.22
CA ILE A 165 -7.86 10.21 11.30
C ILE A 165 -8.26 10.87 12.64
N PRO A 166 -9.26 10.34 13.36
CA PRO A 166 -9.66 10.88 14.66
C PRO A 166 -8.58 10.59 15.72
N ASP A 167 -8.54 11.39 16.78
CA ASP A 167 -7.56 11.20 17.87
C ASP A 167 -7.76 9.88 18.63
N SER A 168 -8.95 9.28 18.55
CA SER A 168 -9.26 7.96 19.11
C SER A 168 -8.67 6.79 18.32
N ASP A 169 -8.15 7.05 17.12
CA ASP A 169 -7.48 6.07 16.26
C ASP A 169 -5.97 6.08 16.49
N ILE A 170 -5.44 4.94 16.96
CA ILE A 170 -4.02 4.76 17.27
C ILE A 170 -3.10 4.97 16.06
N ARG A 171 -3.62 4.81 14.84
CA ARG A 171 -2.85 5.01 13.60
C ARG A 171 -2.49 6.46 13.39
N LYS A 172 -3.18 7.42 14.01
CA LYS A 172 -2.78 8.83 13.96
C LYS A 172 -1.35 9.03 14.49
N GLY A 173 -0.93 8.18 15.44
CA GLY A 173 0.42 8.13 15.98
C GLY A 173 1.49 7.62 15.00
N TRP A 174 1.12 7.04 13.86
CA TRP A 174 2.06 6.63 12.82
C TRP A 174 2.69 7.81 12.08
N TRP A 175 2.18 9.03 12.27
CA TRP A 175 2.69 10.23 11.63
C TRP A 175 2.85 11.37 12.63
N ASN A 176 3.65 12.37 12.25
CA ASN A 176 3.50 13.70 12.82
C ASN A 176 2.20 14.36 12.32
N GLY A 177 1.67 15.28 13.11
CA GLY A 177 0.73 16.27 12.61
C GLY A 177 1.47 17.49 12.06
N ASN A 178 0.83 18.65 12.11
CA ASN A 178 1.54 19.92 12.06
C ASN A 178 2.23 20.14 13.42
N ILE A 179 3.56 20.08 13.42
CA ILE A 179 4.40 20.25 14.62
C ILE A 179 4.92 21.68 14.76
N GLY A 180 4.59 22.57 13.82
CA GLY A 180 4.90 24.00 13.88
C GLY A 180 6.38 24.33 13.72
N VAL A 181 7.20 23.38 13.27
CA VAL A 181 8.63 23.58 13.03
C VAL A 181 8.80 24.15 11.64
N SER A 182 9.36 25.37 11.53
CA SER A 182 9.52 25.98 10.22
C SER A 182 10.56 25.23 9.38
N ALA A 183 10.39 25.23 8.06
CA ALA A 183 11.40 24.71 7.13
C ALA A 183 12.75 25.48 7.20
N LYS A 184 12.87 26.55 8.00
CA LYS A 184 14.16 27.19 8.30
C LYS A 184 14.84 26.56 9.52
N GLU A 185 14.06 26.07 10.47
CA GLU A 185 14.52 25.45 11.72
C GLU A 185 14.87 23.98 11.54
N TRP A 186 14.15 23.25 10.68
CA TRP A 186 14.45 21.84 10.42
C TRP A 186 14.17 21.46 8.96
N LYS A 187 15.24 21.25 8.20
CA LYS A 187 15.18 20.89 6.77
C LYS A 187 15.39 19.41 6.49
N TYR A 188 15.63 18.59 7.53
CA TYR A 188 16.27 17.30 7.36
C TYR A 188 15.89 16.27 8.42
N GLY A 189 15.41 15.09 8.05
CA GLY A 189 15.05 14.03 9.00
C GLY A 189 13.60 14.11 9.51
N ALA A 190 13.31 13.39 10.59
CA ALA A 190 11.93 13.07 11.00
C ALA A 190 11.13 14.19 11.68
N ASN A 191 11.76 15.30 12.10
CA ASN A 191 11.07 16.47 12.69
C ASN A 191 10.54 17.41 11.60
N ILE A 192 9.75 16.85 10.70
CA ILE A 192 9.00 17.59 9.68
C ILE A 192 7.51 17.29 9.83
N ASP A 193 6.68 18.27 9.45
CA ASP A 193 5.23 18.11 9.43
C ASP A 193 4.84 16.88 8.62
N TYR A 194 3.90 16.12 9.16
CA TYR A 194 3.32 14.94 8.50
C TYR A 194 4.33 13.81 8.18
N ASN A 195 5.54 13.83 8.74
CA ASN A 195 6.49 12.72 8.59
C ASN A 195 5.89 11.39 9.04
N GLN A 196 6.23 10.31 8.34
CA GLN A 196 5.84 8.95 8.70
C GLN A 196 6.83 8.30 9.69
N PHE A 197 6.30 7.52 10.62
CA PHE A 197 7.02 6.63 11.54
C PHE A 197 6.54 5.18 11.43
N LYS A 198 5.60 4.91 10.52
CA LYS A 198 5.08 3.57 10.25
C LYS A 198 6.22 2.61 9.91
N PHE A 199 7.15 3.04 9.08
CA PHE A 199 8.32 2.26 8.69
C PHE A 199 9.57 2.86 9.33
N GLN A 200 10.17 2.09 10.23
CA GLN A 200 11.41 2.41 10.92
C GLN A 200 12.31 1.18 10.90
N TRP A 201 13.62 1.36 10.90
CA TRP A 201 14.58 0.26 10.97
C TRP A 201 14.27 -0.66 12.16
N ALA A 202 14.50 -1.97 12.00
CA ALA A 202 14.50 -2.89 13.15
C ALA A 202 15.80 -2.75 13.94
N ASP A 203 16.92 -2.62 13.23
CA ASP A 203 18.21 -2.23 13.77
C ASP A 203 18.96 -1.43 12.69
N GLN A 204 19.03 -0.12 12.88
CA GLN A 204 19.66 0.79 11.94
C GLN A 204 21.19 0.61 11.86
N LYS A 205 21.85 0.20 12.96
CA LYS A 205 23.31 0.02 13.01
C LYS A 205 23.76 -1.20 12.20
N SER A 206 22.91 -2.22 12.17
CA SER A 206 23.12 -3.44 11.38
C SER A 206 22.42 -3.41 10.02
N TYR A 207 21.79 -2.28 9.65
CA TYR A 207 21.00 -2.12 8.43
C TYR A 207 19.93 -3.21 8.27
N LYS A 208 19.22 -3.54 9.34
CA LYS A 208 18.19 -4.60 9.37
C LYS A 208 16.78 -4.02 9.45
N GLY A 209 15.91 -4.61 8.64
CA GLY A 209 14.49 -4.38 8.64
C GLY A 209 13.89 -5.24 7.54
N ASP A 210 12.90 -6.04 7.89
CA ASP A 210 12.29 -6.99 6.98
C ASP A 210 11.33 -6.32 6.00
N TYR A 211 11.17 -6.91 4.82
CA TYR A 211 10.24 -6.40 3.82
C TYR A 211 8.92 -7.17 3.89
N ILE A 212 7.85 -6.45 4.19
CA ILE A 212 6.51 -7.03 4.26
C ILE A 212 5.82 -6.82 2.91
N PHE A 213 5.36 -7.90 2.29
CA PHE A 213 4.68 -7.86 1.00
C PHE A 213 3.16 -8.00 1.12
N MET A 214 2.69 -8.72 2.14
CA MET A 214 1.27 -8.96 2.38
C MET A 214 0.98 -9.10 3.87
N ARG A 215 -0.12 -8.48 4.30
CA ARG A 215 -0.67 -8.61 5.66
C ARG A 215 -2.13 -9.02 5.64
N LEU A 216 -2.57 -9.66 6.71
CA LEU A 216 -3.95 -10.13 6.87
C LEU A 216 -4.97 -8.98 6.81
N GLU A 217 -4.60 -7.77 7.25
CA GLU A 217 -5.47 -6.59 7.15
C GLU A 217 -5.92 -6.31 5.71
N GLU A 218 -5.06 -6.56 4.72
CA GLU A 218 -5.42 -6.38 3.31
C GLU A 218 -6.58 -7.31 2.91
N ALA A 219 -6.60 -8.55 3.39
CA ALA A 219 -7.63 -9.53 3.07
C ALA A 219 -9.01 -9.06 3.58
N TYR A 220 -9.08 -8.52 4.80
CA TYR A 220 -10.31 -7.96 5.36
C TYR A 220 -10.78 -6.71 4.61
N LEU A 221 -9.85 -5.84 4.18
CA LEU A 221 -10.18 -4.66 3.39
C LEU A 221 -10.71 -5.03 1.99
N ILE A 222 -10.12 -6.05 1.35
CA ILE A 222 -10.62 -6.59 0.07
C ILE A 222 -12.01 -7.21 0.28
N LEU A 223 -12.20 -8.00 1.34
CA LEU A 223 -13.47 -8.62 1.66
C LEU A 223 -14.57 -7.57 1.89
N ALA A 224 -14.29 -6.54 2.69
CA ALA A 224 -15.22 -5.45 2.97
C ALA A 224 -15.61 -4.71 1.67
N GLU A 225 -14.62 -4.37 0.83
CA GLU A 225 -14.88 -3.70 -0.45
C GLU A 225 -15.75 -4.55 -1.37
N ALA A 226 -15.38 -5.82 -1.60
CA ALA A 226 -16.10 -6.71 -2.50
C ALA A 226 -17.54 -6.99 -2.03
N LEU A 227 -17.74 -7.19 -0.72
CA LEU A 227 -19.08 -7.35 -0.14
C LEU A 227 -19.93 -6.07 -0.30
N CYS A 228 -19.34 -4.90 -0.03
CA CYS A 228 -20.04 -3.64 -0.21
C CYS A 228 -20.43 -3.43 -1.67
N ARG A 229 -19.54 -3.71 -2.62
CA ARG A 229 -19.83 -3.65 -4.07
C ARG A 229 -21.00 -4.56 -4.47
N GLN A 230 -21.18 -5.69 -3.80
CA GLN A 230 -22.31 -6.60 -3.99
C GLN A 230 -23.61 -6.17 -3.29
N GLY A 231 -23.61 -5.07 -2.53
CA GLY A 231 -24.75 -4.60 -1.74
C GLY A 231 -24.93 -5.31 -0.39
N ASN A 232 -23.93 -6.09 0.04
CA ASN A 232 -23.95 -6.83 1.30
C ASN A 232 -23.38 -5.96 2.44
N ASP A 233 -24.09 -4.88 2.77
CA ASP A 233 -23.60 -3.84 3.69
C ASP A 233 -23.31 -4.36 5.10
N ASN A 234 -24.13 -5.28 5.64
CA ASN A 234 -23.94 -5.80 7.00
C ASN A 234 -22.65 -6.63 7.10
N GLU A 235 -22.41 -7.50 6.13
CA GLU A 235 -21.21 -8.33 6.05
C GLU A 235 -19.97 -7.47 5.75
N ALA A 236 -20.10 -6.45 4.89
CA ALA A 236 -19.04 -5.50 4.61
C ALA A 236 -18.63 -4.71 5.87
N LYS A 237 -19.62 -4.21 6.64
CA LYS A 237 -19.38 -3.57 7.94
C LYS A 237 -18.71 -4.52 8.93
N SER A 238 -19.14 -5.78 8.97
CA SER A 238 -18.53 -6.78 9.84
C SER A 238 -17.05 -7.00 9.49
N ALA A 239 -16.73 -7.16 8.20
CA ALA A 239 -15.36 -7.33 7.73
C ALA A 239 -14.48 -6.09 8.02
N LEU A 240 -14.98 -4.88 7.77
CA LEU A 240 -14.24 -3.66 8.08
C LEU A 240 -14.09 -3.44 9.60
N GLY A 241 -15.13 -3.76 10.38
CA GLY A 241 -15.15 -3.65 11.83
C GLY A 241 -14.09 -4.49 12.54
N GLU A 242 -13.69 -5.62 11.96
CA GLU A 242 -12.55 -6.41 12.45
C GLU A 242 -11.25 -5.58 12.44
N ILE A 243 -11.03 -4.74 11.42
CA ILE A 243 -9.86 -3.86 11.42
C ILE A 243 -10.09 -2.68 12.38
N MET A 244 -11.19 -1.96 12.20
CA MET A 244 -11.38 -0.67 12.87
C MET A 244 -11.48 -0.82 14.40
N SER A 245 -12.07 -1.90 14.92
CA SER A 245 -12.13 -2.16 16.37
C SER A 245 -10.75 -2.24 17.04
N ARG A 246 -9.73 -2.64 16.28
CA ARG A 246 -8.34 -2.75 16.71
C ARG A 246 -7.55 -1.45 16.51
N ARG A 247 -8.15 -0.40 15.93
CA ARG A 247 -7.48 0.88 15.62
C ARG A 247 -8.12 2.05 16.35
N ASP A 248 -9.42 2.20 16.23
CA ASP A 248 -10.20 3.34 16.74
C ASP A 248 -11.17 2.88 17.83
N SER A 249 -11.18 3.55 18.99
CA SER A 249 -12.13 3.22 20.06
C SER A 249 -13.58 3.61 19.74
N ASN A 250 -13.78 4.54 18.80
CA ASN A 250 -15.09 5.06 18.39
C ASN A 250 -15.60 4.45 17.08
N TRP A 251 -14.92 3.43 16.56
CA TRP A 251 -15.18 2.83 15.24
C TRP A 251 -16.65 2.47 14.97
N SER A 252 -17.36 1.95 15.98
CA SER A 252 -18.70 1.41 15.83
C SER A 252 -19.73 2.51 15.57
N SER A 253 -19.54 3.69 16.16
CA SER A 253 -20.37 4.86 15.93
C SER A 253 -20.24 5.34 14.48
N THR A 254 -18.99 5.46 14.00
CA THR A 254 -18.68 5.83 12.61
C THR A 254 -19.34 4.85 11.64
N LEU A 255 -19.05 3.55 11.79
CA LEU A 255 -19.46 2.53 10.83
C LEU A 255 -20.96 2.22 10.88
N GLY A 256 -21.60 2.37 12.04
CA GLY A 256 -23.02 2.08 12.23
C GLY A 256 -23.94 2.91 11.33
N THR A 257 -23.56 4.16 11.05
CA THR A 257 -24.38 5.13 10.31
C THR A 257 -24.26 5.04 8.79
N LEU A 258 -23.24 4.36 8.27
CA LEU A 258 -22.92 4.36 6.85
C LEU A 258 -23.64 3.24 6.10
N SER A 259 -23.90 3.41 4.81
CA SER A 259 -24.44 2.37 3.92
C SER A 259 -24.12 2.72 2.47
N GLY A 260 -24.37 1.80 1.55
CA GLY A 260 -24.27 2.04 0.12
C GLY A 260 -22.87 1.83 -0.46
N ASN A 261 -22.87 1.46 -1.74
CA ASN A 261 -21.74 0.98 -2.50
C ASN A 261 -21.22 1.97 -3.56
N GLU A 262 -21.65 3.23 -3.46
CA GLU A 262 -21.22 4.30 -4.34
C GLU A 262 -19.98 4.99 -3.76
N GLN A 263 -18.95 5.18 -4.59
CA GLN A 263 -17.80 6.00 -4.22
C GLN A 263 -18.08 7.46 -4.61
N THR A 264 -18.18 8.33 -3.60
CA THR A 264 -18.60 9.72 -3.77
C THR A 264 -17.45 10.71 -3.90
N PHE A 265 -16.21 10.29 -3.57
CA PHE A 265 -15.02 11.12 -3.75
C PHE A 265 -13.76 10.36 -4.21
N GLY A 266 -12.82 11.10 -4.82
CA GLY A 266 -11.54 10.60 -5.33
C GLY A 266 -10.41 10.72 -4.30
N THR A 267 -9.56 11.75 -4.44
CA THR A 267 -8.45 11.99 -3.49
C THR A 267 -8.90 12.61 -2.17
N THR A 268 -9.80 13.59 -2.22
CA THR A 268 -10.29 14.34 -1.05
C THR A 268 -11.80 14.45 -1.11
N GLY A 269 -12.47 14.57 0.03
CA GLY A 269 -13.93 14.68 0.10
C GLY A 269 -14.45 14.50 1.52
N THR A 270 -15.74 14.17 1.62
CA THR A 270 -16.41 13.83 2.88
C THR A 270 -16.99 12.43 2.71
N VAL A 271 -16.79 11.57 3.71
CA VAL A 271 -17.38 10.23 3.76
C VAL A 271 -18.91 10.34 3.79
N LYS A 272 -19.57 9.75 2.77
CA LYS A 272 -21.04 9.71 2.67
C LYS A 272 -21.59 8.29 2.66
N THR A 273 -20.81 7.34 2.15
CA THR A 273 -21.23 5.95 1.99
C THR A 273 -20.33 4.98 2.74
N LEU A 274 -20.77 3.71 2.83
CA LEU A 274 -19.94 2.63 3.35
C LEU A 274 -18.70 2.41 2.47
N LEU A 275 -18.85 2.47 1.15
CA LEU A 275 -17.71 2.31 0.24
C LEU A 275 -16.67 3.43 0.41
N ASP A 276 -17.09 4.68 0.61
CA ASP A 276 -16.18 5.78 0.89
C ASP A 276 -15.30 5.50 2.12
N GLU A 277 -15.91 5.01 3.19
CA GLU A 277 -15.21 4.65 4.43
C GLU A 277 -14.26 3.47 4.22
N ILE A 278 -14.69 2.41 3.53
CA ILE A 278 -13.83 1.26 3.21
C ILE A 278 -12.57 1.72 2.46
N LEU A 279 -12.74 2.58 1.46
CA LEU A 279 -11.63 3.09 0.66
C LEU A 279 -10.73 4.06 1.45
N LEU A 280 -11.30 4.88 2.33
CA LEU A 280 -10.53 5.74 3.25
C LEU A 280 -9.71 4.88 4.22
N GLN A 281 -10.32 3.90 4.85
CA GLN A 281 -9.68 2.98 5.79
C GLN A 281 -8.57 2.16 5.12
N ARG A 282 -8.79 1.72 3.87
CA ARG A 282 -7.76 1.05 3.07
C ARG A 282 -6.56 1.97 2.82
N ARG A 283 -6.79 3.25 2.52
CA ARG A 283 -5.73 4.25 2.32
C ARG A 283 -4.93 4.55 3.59
N ILE A 284 -5.59 4.58 4.75
CA ILE A 284 -4.94 4.78 6.05
C ILE A 284 -4.11 3.54 6.43
N GLU A 285 -4.73 2.36 6.41
CA GLU A 285 -4.11 1.11 6.87
C GLU A 285 -2.94 0.70 5.99
N LEU A 286 -3.07 0.79 4.65
CA LEU A 286 -2.06 0.32 3.69
C LEU A 286 -1.12 1.44 3.19
N TRP A 287 -1.06 2.57 3.89
CA TRP A 287 -0.17 3.68 3.53
C TRP A 287 1.28 3.19 3.41
N GLY A 288 1.91 3.45 2.26
CA GLY A 288 3.30 3.06 1.96
C GLY A 288 3.53 1.58 1.64
N GLU A 289 2.47 0.75 1.52
CA GLU A 289 2.59 -0.68 1.22
C GLU A 289 2.22 -1.00 -0.23
N THR A 290 0.96 -1.39 -0.49
CA THR A 290 0.48 -1.90 -1.79
C THR A 290 0.35 -0.84 -2.88
N GLY A 291 0.66 0.43 -2.58
CA GLY A 291 0.70 1.55 -3.51
C GLY A 291 -0.67 2.12 -3.87
N ARG A 292 -0.96 3.35 -3.43
CA ARG A 292 -2.23 4.05 -3.73
C ARG A 292 -2.49 4.26 -5.23
N ILE A 293 -1.44 4.25 -6.05
CA ILE A 293 -1.55 4.40 -7.50
C ILE A 293 -2.43 3.31 -8.14
N PHE A 294 -2.35 2.07 -7.66
CA PHE A 294 -3.17 0.98 -8.20
C PHE A 294 -4.65 1.12 -7.83
N ASP A 295 -4.96 1.62 -6.64
CA ASP A 295 -6.34 1.98 -6.28
C ASP A 295 -6.87 3.12 -7.15
N ILE A 296 -6.07 4.16 -7.41
CA ILE A 296 -6.47 5.28 -8.29
C ILE A 296 -6.85 4.75 -9.67
N LEU A 297 -6.00 3.91 -10.26
CA LEU A 297 -6.20 3.35 -11.59
C LEU A 297 -7.42 2.42 -11.66
N ARG A 298 -7.53 1.45 -10.75
CA ARG A 298 -8.62 0.45 -10.79
C ARG A 298 -10.00 1.05 -10.48
N LEU A 299 -10.05 2.05 -9.60
CA LEU A 299 -11.32 2.71 -9.22
C LEU A 299 -11.80 3.65 -10.32
N ALA A 300 -10.92 3.98 -11.27
CA ALA A 300 -11.19 4.90 -12.35
C ALA A 300 -11.80 6.23 -11.86
N LYS A 301 -11.25 6.77 -10.77
CA LYS A 301 -11.63 8.09 -10.23
C LYS A 301 -10.45 9.04 -10.38
N GLY A 302 -10.74 10.24 -10.84
CA GLY A 302 -9.75 11.30 -10.92
C GLY A 302 -9.12 11.59 -9.55
N TRP A 303 -7.91 12.14 -9.58
CA TRP A 303 -7.13 12.44 -8.39
C TRP A 303 -6.56 13.86 -8.44
N THR A 304 -6.28 14.44 -7.29
CA THR A 304 -5.71 15.79 -7.18
C THR A 304 -4.56 15.81 -6.18
N ARG A 305 -3.74 16.86 -6.23
CA ARG A 305 -2.78 17.28 -5.19
C ARG A 305 -3.11 18.66 -4.61
N TYR A 306 -4.26 19.22 -4.99
CA TYR A 306 -4.71 20.56 -4.59
C TYR A 306 -5.94 20.44 -3.70
N TRP A 307 -5.84 20.99 -2.50
CA TRP A 307 -6.93 21.09 -1.55
C TRP A 307 -6.54 22.07 -0.44
N VAL A 308 -7.54 22.43 0.37
CA VAL A 308 -7.37 23.10 1.65
C VAL A 308 -8.08 22.25 2.70
N VAL A 309 -7.42 22.01 3.83
CA VAL A 309 -7.99 21.26 4.96
C VAL A 309 -7.60 21.95 6.26
N ASN A 310 -8.56 22.22 7.14
CA ASN A 310 -8.33 22.91 8.42
C ASN A 310 -7.56 24.24 8.30
N GLY A 311 -7.73 24.95 7.18
CA GLY A 311 -7.02 26.22 6.92
C GLY A 311 -5.59 26.06 6.37
N GLU A 312 -5.12 24.84 6.16
CA GLU A 312 -3.82 24.54 5.55
C GLU A 312 -3.97 24.14 4.08
N GLU A 313 -3.12 24.69 3.21
CA GLU A 313 -2.97 24.20 1.85
C GLU A 313 -2.34 22.81 1.82
N SER A 314 -2.48 22.11 0.69
CA SER A 314 -1.84 20.82 0.45
C SER A 314 -0.34 20.83 0.74
N ASN A 315 0.15 19.81 1.45
CA ASN A 315 1.58 19.63 1.77
C ASN A 315 2.39 18.99 0.62
N HIS A 316 1.87 18.98 -0.62
CA HIS A 316 2.62 18.56 -1.80
C HIS A 316 3.51 19.69 -2.31
N THR A 317 4.83 19.46 -2.41
CA THR A 317 5.82 20.47 -2.79
C THR A 317 5.94 20.69 -4.30
N ASN A 318 5.67 19.67 -5.11
CA ASN A 318 5.67 19.76 -6.58
C ASN A 318 4.24 19.66 -7.11
N TYR A 319 3.75 20.81 -7.54
CA TYR A 319 2.56 20.97 -8.33
C TYR A 319 2.83 20.44 -9.73
N LEU A 320 2.13 19.38 -10.12
CA LEU A 320 2.15 18.86 -11.48
C LEU A 320 1.41 19.88 -12.37
N SER A 321 2.10 20.96 -12.72
CA SER A 321 1.56 22.11 -13.48
C SER A 321 1.56 21.89 -14.98
N LYS A 322 2.05 20.73 -15.44
CA LYS A 322 2.12 20.34 -16.86
C LYS A 322 0.74 20.44 -17.55
N TYR A 323 -0.34 20.37 -16.79
CA TYR A 323 -1.70 20.54 -17.29
C TYR A 323 -2.51 21.42 -16.33
N PRO A 324 -2.64 22.72 -16.62
CA PRO A 324 -3.45 23.67 -15.84
C PRO A 324 -4.91 23.24 -15.69
N GLU A 325 -5.44 22.47 -16.65
CA GLU A 325 -6.76 21.84 -16.61
C GLU A 325 -6.86 20.67 -15.62
N TYR A 326 -5.73 20.06 -15.23
CA TYR A 326 -5.66 18.94 -14.29
C TYR A 326 -5.26 19.38 -12.87
N LEU A 327 -5.88 20.45 -12.38
CA LEU A 327 -6.13 20.55 -10.92
C LEU A 327 -6.86 19.29 -10.41
N ASN A 328 -7.51 18.54 -11.31
CA ASN A 328 -7.95 17.15 -11.15
C ASN A 328 -7.44 16.29 -12.32
N PHE A 329 -6.52 15.36 -12.05
CA PHE A 329 -6.04 14.37 -13.01
C PHE A 329 -7.16 13.38 -13.33
N PRO A 330 -7.33 12.98 -14.61
CA PRO A 330 -8.33 12.01 -14.98
C PRO A 330 -7.94 10.61 -14.51
N ALA A 331 -8.93 9.72 -14.46
CA ALA A 331 -8.79 8.34 -14.03
C ALA A 331 -7.84 7.50 -14.91
N ASP A 332 -7.78 7.85 -16.20
CA ASP A 332 -6.97 7.25 -17.25
C ASP A 332 -5.69 8.06 -17.53
N TYR A 333 -5.22 8.83 -16.54
CA TYR A 333 -4.02 9.65 -16.69
C TYR A 333 -2.82 8.79 -17.08
N ILE A 334 -2.38 8.97 -18.32
CA ILE A 334 -1.53 8.01 -19.00
C ILE A 334 -0.11 7.93 -18.44
N GLU A 335 0.38 9.00 -17.83
CA GLU A 335 1.70 9.03 -17.19
C GLU A 335 1.75 8.23 -15.87
N CYS A 336 0.61 7.66 -15.42
CA CYS A 336 0.60 6.64 -14.38
C CYS A 336 1.08 5.25 -14.89
N ILE A 337 1.22 5.08 -16.20
CA ILE A 337 1.71 3.85 -16.83
C ILE A 337 3.19 4.05 -17.16
N LEU A 338 4.06 3.22 -16.57
CA LEU A 338 5.49 3.28 -16.85
C LEU A 338 5.78 2.96 -18.32
N MET A 339 6.76 3.65 -18.89
CA MET A 339 7.23 3.39 -20.25
C MET A 339 7.95 2.04 -20.31
N ILE A 340 7.77 1.33 -21.43
CA ILE A 340 8.58 0.17 -21.78
C ILE A 340 10.05 0.62 -21.82
N PRO A 341 10.97 -0.05 -21.08
CA PRO A 341 12.38 0.32 -21.09
C PRO A 341 12.95 0.35 -22.51
N GLN A 342 13.75 1.37 -22.83
CA GLN A 342 14.34 1.51 -24.17
C GLN A 342 15.11 0.25 -24.60
N VAL A 343 15.81 -0.39 -23.66
CA VAL A 343 16.55 -1.64 -23.91
C VAL A 343 15.65 -2.80 -24.35
N GLU A 344 14.37 -2.85 -23.95
CA GLU A 344 13.43 -3.86 -24.44
C GLU A 344 13.08 -3.59 -25.91
N ILE A 345 12.81 -2.32 -26.27
CA ILE A 345 12.50 -1.92 -27.66
C ILE A 345 13.71 -2.18 -28.57
N ASP A 346 14.93 -1.86 -28.11
CA ASP A 346 16.14 -2.01 -28.91
C ASP A 346 16.48 -3.49 -29.19
N ASN A 347 16.15 -4.40 -28.27
CA ASN A 347 16.55 -5.81 -28.35
C ASN A 347 15.42 -6.77 -28.76
N ASN A 348 14.16 -6.35 -28.70
CA ASN A 348 13.03 -7.17 -29.07
C ASN A 348 12.54 -6.80 -30.48
N PRO A 349 12.85 -7.60 -31.52
CA PRO A 349 12.46 -7.28 -32.90
C PRO A 349 10.93 -7.33 -33.15
N ASN A 350 10.15 -7.69 -32.13
CA ASN A 350 8.69 -7.74 -32.17
C ASN A 350 8.02 -6.60 -31.39
N ILE A 351 8.79 -5.64 -30.88
CA ILE A 351 8.30 -4.40 -30.26
C ILE A 351 9.00 -3.23 -30.94
N ASN A 352 8.22 -2.39 -31.62
CA ASN A 352 8.70 -1.19 -32.30
C ASN A 352 8.48 0.06 -31.43
N PRO A 353 9.09 1.21 -31.77
CA PRO A 353 8.81 2.48 -31.09
C PRO A 353 7.31 2.84 -31.03
N GLU A 354 6.50 2.46 -32.03
CA GLU A 354 5.05 2.63 -32.01
C GLU A 354 4.31 1.75 -30.97
N ASP A 355 4.93 0.67 -30.50
CA ASP A 355 4.38 -0.21 -29.47
C ASP A 355 4.64 0.30 -28.04
N GLN A 356 5.26 1.46 -27.89
CA GLN A 356 5.47 2.11 -26.60
C GLN A 356 4.12 2.49 -25.95
N ASN A 357 4.08 2.55 -24.62
CA ASN A 357 2.93 3.12 -23.92
C ASN A 357 2.71 4.57 -24.37
N PRO A 358 1.45 5.00 -24.60
CA PRO A 358 1.23 6.34 -25.11
C PRO A 358 1.65 7.37 -24.06
N TYR A 359 2.17 8.50 -24.51
CA TYR A 359 2.74 9.54 -23.68
C TYR A 359 2.43 10.89 -24.29
N VAL A 360 2.45 11.94 -23.47
CA VAL A 360 2.22 13.31 -23.95
C VAL A 360 3.57 13.96 -24.25
N GLN A 361 3.81 14.24 -25.54
CA GLN A 361 4.94 15.05 -25.98
C GLN A 361 4.71 16.51 -25.54
N ASN A 362 5.76 17.12 -24.98
CA ASN A 362 5.75 18.53 -24.57
C ASN A 362 5.77 19.47 -25.77
#